data_AF-A0A7S3RGL7-F1
#
_entry.id   AF-A0A7S3RGL7-F1
#
_cell.length_a   1.000
_cell.length_b   1.000
_cell.length_c   1.000
_cell.angle_alpha   90.00
_cell.angle_beta   90.00
_cell.angle_gamma   90.00
#
_symmetry.space_group_name_H-M   'P 1'
#
loop_
_entity.id
_entity.type
_entity.pdbx_description
1 polymer ?
#
loop_
_entity_poly.entity_id
_entity_poly.type
_entity_poly.pdbx_seq_one_letter_code
_entity_poly.pdbx_strand_id
1 'polypeptide(L)'
;YNMDRLQELVNNGPIELPGALYIIRSDGTRLNLKLPMVEKHLHYGDTVERHIEDGDVVMFNRQPSLHKMSIMSHRVRIMPYSTFRLNLSVTTPYNADFDGDEMNLHVMQSMETRAE
;
A
#
# COMPACT_ATOMS: atom_id res chain seq x y z
N TYR A 1 19.47 -2.68 7.16
CA TYR A 1 18.81 -1.47 7.71
C TYR A 1 17.33 -1.70 8.04
N ASN A 2 16.64 -2.62 7.37
CA ASN A 2 15.20 -2.87 7.55
C ASN A 2 14.87 -4.30 8.03
N MET A 3 15.87 -5.17 8.24
CA MET A 3 15.67 -6.59 8.53
C MET A 3 14.83 -6.82 9.80
N ASP A 4 15.18 -6.20 10.92
CA ASP A 4 14.47 -6.39 12.19
C ASP A 4 13.00 -5.95 12.08
N ARG A 5 12.76 -4.79 11.46
CA ARG A 5 11.40 -4.26 11.22
C ARG A 5 10.59 -5.19 10.31
N LEU A 6 11.17 -5.65 9.20
CA LEU A 6 10.46 -6.55 8.28
C LEU A 6 10.17 -7.90 8.94
N GLN A 7 11.08 -8.39 9.78
CA GLN A 7 10.89 -9.62 10.54
C GLN A 7 9.72 -9.49 11.52
N GLU A 8 9.57 -8.33 12.18
CA GLU A 8 8.42 -8.02 13.03
C GLU A 8 7.10 -8.06 12.24
N LEU A 9 7.04 -7.42 11.06
CA LEU A 9 5.84 -7.45 10.20
C LEU A 9 5.48 -8.87 9.75
N VAL A 10 6.47 -9.70 9.43
CA VAL A 10 6.28 -11.11 9.09
C VAL A 10 5.76 -11.91 10.28
N ASN A 11 6.23 -11.60 11.49
CA ASN A 11 5.79 -12.26 12.72
C ASN A 11 4.33 -11.90 13.05
N ASN A 12 3.94 -10.64 12.87
CA ASN A 12 2.55 -10.16 12.99
C ASN A 12 1.63 -10.87 11.99
N GLY A 13 2.16 -11.19 10.80
CA GLY A 13 1.46 -11.95 9.78
C GLY A 13 0.39 -11.13 9.04
N PRO A 14 -0.57 -11.79 8.37
CA PRO A 14 -1.46 -11.13 7.43
C PRO A 14 -2.77 -10.59 8.04
N ILE A 15 -3.02 -10.83 9.33
CA ILE A 15 -4.27 -10.45 10.01
C ILE A 15 -4.08 -9.16 10.80
N GLU A 16 -2.99 -9.05 11.54
CA GLU A 16 -2.67 -7.87 12.34
C GLU A 16 -2.07 -6.76 11.46
N LEU A 17 -2.42 -5.51 11.77
CA LEU A 17 -1.90 -4.32 11.10
C LEU A 17 -1.02 -3.53 12.09
N PRO A 18 0.23 -3.16 11.74
CA PRO A 18 0.94 -3.45 10.49
C PRO A 18 1.49 -4.89 10.43
N GLY A 19 1.48 -5.48 9.24
CA GLY A 19 1.84 -6.89 9.02
C GLY A 19 2.30 -7.16 7.59
N ALA A 20 2.37 -8.44 7.21
CA ALA A 20 2.78 -8.86 5.87
C ALA A 20 2.03 -10.09 5.39
N LEU A 21 1.89 -10.22 4.06
CA LEU A 21 1.13 -11.29 3.43
C LEU A 21 2.03 -12.36 2.79
N TYR A 22 3.12 -11.95 2.15
CA TYR A 22 4.03 -12.88 1.48
C TYR A 22 5.50 -12.59 1.74
N ILE A 23 6.31 -13.65 1.68
CA ILE A 23 7.76 -13.60 1.52
C ILE A 23 8.08 -14.20 0.15
N ILE A 24 8.83 -13.48 -0.67
CA ILE A 24 9.37 -13.96 -1.93
C ILE A 24 10.86 -14.20 -1.70
N ARG A 25 11.26 -15.46 -1.77
CA ARG A 25 12.66 -15.89 -1.63
C ARG A 25 13.46 -15.51 -2.88
N SER A 26 14.78 -15.51 -2.77
CA SER A 26 15.70 -15.22 -3.89
C SER A 26 15.58 -16.19 -5.08
N ASP A 27 15.08 -17.40 -4.86
CA ASP A 27 14.80 -18.40 -5.91
C ASP A 27 13.46 -18.15 -6.63
N GLY A 28 12.72 -17.11 -6.24
CA GLY A 28 11.38 -16.78 -6.76
C GLY A 28 10.24 -17.51 -6.06
N THR A 29 10.53 -18.37 -5.07
CA THR A 29 9.50 -19.07 -4.29
C THR A 29 8.69 -18.07 -3.46
N ARG A 30 7.37 -18.05 -3.65
CA ARG A 30 6.44 -17.18 -2.90
C ARG A 30 5.78 -17.94 -1.76
N LEU A 31 6.07 -17.55 -0.54
CA LEU A 31 5.56 -18.13 0.69
C LEU A 31 4.39 -17.31 1.23
N ASN A 32 3.24 -17.94 1.43
CA ASN A 32 2.03 -17.30 1.94
C ASN A 32 1.96 -17.37 3.47
N LEU A 33 2.03 -16.22 4.14
CA LEU A 33 2.05 -16.14 5.61
C LEU A 33 0.72 -16.52 6.28
N LYS A 34 -0.36 -16.74 5.52
CA LYS A 34 -1.60 -17.34 6.03
C LYS A 34 -1.44 -18.82 6.38
N LEU A 35 -0.45 -19.51 5.81
CA LEU A 35 -0.24 -20.94 6.03
C LEU A 35 0.57 -21.17 7.31
N PRO A 36 0.14 -22.06 8.21
CA PRO A 36 0.73 -22.21 9.54
C PRO A 36 2.14 -22.81 9.54
N MET A 37 2.56 -23.50 8.48
CA MET A 37 3.84 -24.22 8.40
C MET A 37 4.89 -23.50 7.56
N VAL A 38 4.74 -22.20 7.33
CA VAL A 38 5.71 -21.41 6.55
C VAL A 38 6.84 -20.94 7.44
N GLU A 39 8.07 -21.11 6.96
CA GLU A 39 9.25 -20.54 7.58
C GLU A 39 9.20 -19.01 7.50
N LYS A 40 9.14 -18.38 8.68
CA LYS A 40 9.03 -16.92 8.81
C LYS A 40 10.39 -16.21 8.88
N HIS A 41 11.49 -16.95 8.95
CA HIS A 41 12.81 -16.34 9.09
C HIS A 41 13.24 -15.72 7.76
N LEU A 42 13.60 -14.44 7.79
CA LEU A 42 14.03 -13.68 6.62
C LEU A 42 15.53 -13.80 6.38
N HIS A 43 15.90 -13.89 5.11
CA HIS A 43 17.29 -13.83 4.65
C HIS A 43 17.54 -12.56 3.83
N TYR A 44 18.81 -12.17 3.71
CA TYR A 44 19.18 -11.07 2.83
C TYR A 44 18.87 -11.41 1.37
N GLY A 45 18.16 -10.51 0.69
CA GLY A 45 17.71 -10.70 -0.69
C GLY A 45 16.25 -11.13 -0.80
N ASP A 46 15.62 -11.53 0.31
CA ASP A 46 14.18 -11.80 0.32
C ASP A 46 13.37 -10.51 0.14
N THR A 47 12.27 -10.61 -0.59
CA THR A 47 11.30 -9.53 -0.76
C THR A 47 10.08 -9.81 0.12
N VAL A 48 9.68 -8.84 0.94
CA VAL A 48 8.51 -8.94 1.81
C VAL A 48 7.39 -8.09 1.24
N GLU A 49 6.25 -8.72 0.93
CA GLU A 49 5.03 -8.00 0.56
C GLU A 49 4.27 -7.64 1.83
N ARG A 50 4.66 -6.51 2.42
CA ARG A 50 4.02 -5.94 3.62
C ARG A 50 2.69 -5.26 3.30
N HIS A 51 1.87 -5.05 4.32
CA HIS A 51 0.72 -4.16 4.25
C HIS A 51 1.16 -2.72 3.93
N ILE A 52 0.26 -1.95 3.33
CA ILE A 52 0.43 -0.50 3.16
C ILE A 52 0.55 0.13 4.55
N GLU A 53 1.44 1.12 4.69
CA GLU A 53 1.69 1.82 5.94
C GLU A 53 1.54 3.34 5.76
N ASP A 54 1.43 4.05 6.87
CA ASP A 54 1.41 5.50 6.88
C ASP A 54 2.63 6.09 6.16
N GLY A 55 2.39 7.09 5.32
CA GLY A 55 3.42 7.78 4.54
C GLY A 55 3.77 7.11 3.22
N ASP A 56 3.26 5.91 2.91
CA ASP A 56 3.38 5.34 1.58
C ASP A 56 2.73 6.25 0.53
N VAL A 57 3.34 6.34 -0.65
CA VAL A 57 2.86 7.18 -1.75
C VAL A 57 1.97 6.33 -2.64
N VAL A 58 0.77 6.82 -2.90
CA VAL A 58 -0.25 6.16 -3.73
C VAL A 58 -0.79 7.15 -4.75
N MET A 59 -1.16 6.65 -5.92
CA MET A 59 -1.76 7.44 -6.99
C MET A 59 -3.28 7.33 -6.89
N PHE A 60 -3.96 8.46 -6.91
CA PHE A 60 -5.39 8.55 -6.65
C PHE A 60 -6.09 9.31 -7.77
N ASN A 61 -7.20 8.77 -8.27
CA ASN A 61 -7.97 9.36 -9.36
C ASN A 61 -9.48 9.19 -9.22
N ARG A 62 -10.23 10.16 -9.79
CA ARG A 62 -11.68 10.07 -9.99
C ARG A 62 -11.96 9.90 -11.48
N GLN A 63 -12.78 8.93 -11.85
CA GLN A 63 -13.19 8.77 -13.25
C GLN A 63 -14.39 9.66 -13.58
N PRO A 64 -14.50 10.22 -14.80
CA PRO A 64 -13.52 10.15 -15.90
C PRO A 64 -12.35 11.14 -15.72
N SER A 65 -11.13 10.73 -16.09
CA SER A 65 -9.93 11.58 -15.99
C SER A 65 -9.80 12.48 -17.22
N LEU A 66 -10.38 13.69 -17.18
CA LEU A 66 -10.34 14.65 -18.30
C LEU A 66 -9.12 15.59 -18.27
N HIS A 67 -8.47 15.71 -17.11
CA HIS A 67 -7.34 16.61 -16.92
C HIS A 67 -6.18 15.89 -16.25
N LYS A 68 -4.95 16.39 -16.45
CA LYS A 68 -3.75 15.84 -15.79
C LYS A 68 -3.90 15.81 -14.27
N MET A 69 -4.55 16.83 -13.70
CA MET A 69 -4.81 16.95 -12.27
C MET A 69 -5.88 15.97 -11.75
N SER A 70 -6.59 15.27 -12.63
CA SER A 70 -7.55 14.23 -12.24
C SER A 70 -6.86 12.95 -11.75
N ILE A 71 -5.52 12.89 -11.81
CA ILE A 71 -4.71 11.87 -11.17
C ILE A 71 -3.54 12.54 -10.43
N MET A 72 -3.41 12.29 -9.14
CA MET A 72 -2.32 12.85 -8.32
C MET A 72 -1.84 11.85 -7.29
N SER A 73 -0.59 12.02 -6.87
CA SER A 73 0.02 11.22 -5.80
C SER A 73 -0.30 11.82 -4.42
N HIS A 74 -0.67 10.97 -3.47
CA HIS A 74 -0.96 11.32 -2.09
C HIS A 74 -0.17 10.44 -1.12
N ARG A 75 0.00 10.90 0.11
CA ARG A 75 0.56 10.09 1.19
C ARG A 75 -0.56 9.41 1.95
N VAL A 76 -0.44 8.11 2.16
CA VAL A 76 -1.40 7.29 2.91
C VAL A 76 -1.40 7.70 4.37
N ARG A 77 -2.60 7.77 4.94
CA ARG A 77 -2.83 7.78 6.37
C ARG A 77 -3.95 6.80 6.68
N ILE A 78 -3.61 5.72 7.39
CA ILE A 78 -4.53 4.67 7.79
C ILE A 78 -5.43 5.22 8.89
N MET A 79 -6.73 5.08 8.68
CA MET A 79 -7.76 5.53 9.61
C MET A 79 -8.83 4.45 9.75
N PRO A 80 -9.56 4.42 10.87
CA PRO A 80 -10.75 3.58 10.98
C PRO A 80 -11.79 3.98 9.91
N TYR A 81 -12.80 3.13 9.72
CA TYR A 81 -13.89 3.24 8.75
C TYR A 81 -13.49 2.94 7.30
N SER A 82 -14.49 2.80 6.42
CA SER A 82 -14.34 2.27 5.06
C SER A 82 -14.54 3.34 3.97
N THR A 83 -14.10 4.57 4.22
CA THR A 83 -14.19 5.67 3.24
C THR A 83 -12.83 6.32 3.01
N PHE A 84 -12.53 6.67 1.76
CA PHE A 84 -11.39 7.52 1.48
C PHE A 84 -11.63 8.93 2.01
N ARG A 85 -10.61 9.50 2.62
CA ARG A 85 -10.64 10.88 3.14
C ARG A 85 -9.55 11.67 2.48
N LEU A 86 -9.92 12.81 1.92
CA LEU A 86 -9.03 13.75 1.27
C LEU A 86 -9.29 15.17 1.78
N ASN A 87 -8.32 16.05 1.59
CA ASN A 87 -8.44 17.45 1.98
C ASN A 87 -9.49 18.17 1.11
N LEU A 88 -10.32 19.03 1.68
CA LEU A 88 -11.35 19.76 0.92
C LEU A 88 -10.77 20.62 -0.22
N SER A 89 -9.55 21.14 -0.09
CA SER A 89 -8.90 21.90 -1.16
C SER A 89 -8.54 21.06 -2.39
N VAL A 90 -8.53 19.73 -2.27
CA VAL A 90 -8.24 18.83 -3.40
C VAL A 90 -9.50 18.35 -4.12
N THR A 91 -10.70 18.76 -3.69
CA THR A 91 -11.94 18.38 -4.38
C THR A 91 -12.08 19.04 -5.75
N THR A 92 -11.65 20.30 -5.89
CA THR A 92 -11.71 21.05 -7.15
C THR A 92 -11.01 20.35 -8.32
N PRO A 93 -9.73 19.90 -8.22
CA PRO A 93 -9.07 19.20 -9.33
C PRO A 93 -9.67 17.83 -9.67
N TYR A 94 -10.32 17.16 -8.70
CA TYR A 94 -11.05 15.91 -8.95
C TYR A 94 -12.52 16.13 -9.35
N ASN A 95 -13.01 17.36 -9.27
CA ASN A 95 -14.42 17.71 -9.42
C ASN A 95 -15.35 16.83 -8.56
N ALA A 96 -14.96 16.61 -7.30
CA ALA A 96 -15.64 15.73 -6.34
C ALA A 96 -16.56 16.53 -5.39
N ASP A 97 -17.70 15.97 -5.01
CA ASP A 97 -18.72 16.63 -4.17
C ASP A 97 -19.25 15.75 -3.00
N PHE A 98 -18.71 14.53 -2.82
CA PHE A 98 -18.98 13.62 -1.70
C PHE A 98 -20.45 13.14 -1.59
N ASP A 99 -21.20 13.12 -2.69
CA ASP A 99 -22.58 12.64 -2.72
C ASP A 99 -22.73 11.11 -2.87
N GLY A 100 -21.60 10.40 -2.92
CA GLY A 100 -21.52 8.97 -3.27
C GLY A 100 -20.37 8.63 -4.21
N ASP A 101 -19.49 9.59 -4.51
CA ASP A 101 -18.31 9.43 -5.36
C ASP A 101 -17.47 8.18 -5.06
N GLU A 102 -17.18 7.41 -6.11
CA GLU A 102 -16.18 6.35 -6.10
C GLU A 102 -14.86 6.85 -6.72
N MET A 103 -13.74 6.48 -6.09
CA MET A 103 -12.40 6.88 -6.54
C MET A 103 -11.47 5.68 -6.54
N ASN A 104 -10.54 5.68 -7.47
CA ASN A 104 -9.57 4.60 -7.66
C ASN A 104 -8.24 4.95 -6.97
N LEU A 105 -7.62 3.93 -6.38
CA LEU A 105 -6.32 4.02 -5.73
C LEU A 105 -5.38 2.99 -6.33
N HIS A 106 -4.20 3.45 -6.75
CA HIS A 106 -3.14 2.64 -7.34
C HIS A 106 -1.90 2.71 -6.46
N VAL A 107 -1.40 1.55 -6.04
CA VAL A 107 -0.22 1.43 -5.16
C VAL A 107 0.99 1.08 -6.00
N MET A 108 1.99 1.95 -6.00
CA MET A 108 3.23 1.76 -6.77
C MET A 108 4.12 0.72 -6.09
N GLN A 109 4.55 -0.31 -6.84
CA GLN A 109 5.31 -1.45 -6.30
C GLN A 109 6.83 -1.22 -6.36
N SER A 110 7.31 -0.58 -7.41
CA SER A 110 8.74 -0.27 -7.64
C SER A 110 9.17 0.96 -6.85
N MET A 111 10.41 0.94 -6.34
CA MET A 111 10.99 2.10 -5.65
C MET A 111 11.21 3.28 -6.60
N GLU A 112 11.54 3.00 -7.87
CA GLU A 112 11.71 4.02 -8.91
C GLU A 112 10.42 4.81 -9.13
N THR A 113 9.30 4.11 -9.33
CA THR A 113 8.01 4.75 -9.58
C THR A 113 7.37 5.35 -8.32
N ARG A 114 7.93 5.09 -7.14
CA ARG A 114 7.58 5.84 -5.92
C ARG A 114 8.35 7.16 -5.80
N ALA A 115 9.49 7.28 -6.48
CA ALA A 115 10.33 8.48 -6.47
C ALA A 115 9.96 9.46 -7.59
N GLU A 116 9.46 8.94 -8.72
CA GLU A 116 8.81 9.72 -9.78
C GLU A 116 7.51 10.39 -9.32
#